data_AF-A0A1F7X5R6-F1
#
_entry.id   AF-A0A1F7X5R6-F1
#
_cell.length_a   1.000
_cell.length_b   1.000
_cell.length_c   1.000
_cell.angle_alpha   90.00
_cell.angle_beta   90.00
_cell.angle_gamma   90.00
#
_symmetry.space_group_name_H-M   'P 1'
#
loop_
_entity.id
_entity.type
_entity.pdbx_description
1 polymer ?
#
loop_
_entity_poly.entity_id
_entity_poly.type
_entity_poly.pdbx_seq_one_letter_code
_entity_poly.pdbx_strand_id
1 'polypeptide(L)'
;MGKEQLTSCNDEFEAKLQAKDPRLPKHLRTYIRRLKQAGKIDEAIKHREHFVHQRRNKHEIAVDELHKTIAEVICTDDPVKEAAGNIKVTWLLNVVGVIETPEERKAQILEIYESTPEHVQVVLEELMPLIRNEVSPLMPTAA
;
A
#
# COMPACT_ATOMS: atom_id res chain seq x y z
N MET A 1 -12.68 44.26 18.55
CA MET A 1 -13.15 42.89 18.83
C MET A 1 -12.72 41.97 17.69
N GLY A 2 -11.47 41.48 17.69
CA GLY A 2 -10.90 40.80 16.50
C GLY A 2 -9.86 39.72 16.78
N LYS A 3 -9.80 39.19 18.01
CA LYS A 3 -8.82 38.15 18.38
C LYS A 3 -9.42 36.75 18.53
N GLU A 4 -10.74 36.62 18.66
CA GLU A 4 -11.39 35.33 18.95
C GLU A 4 -11.70 34.49 17.70
N GLN A 5 -11.76 35.08 16.51
CA GLN A 5 -12.04 34.33 15.26
C GLN A 5 -10.79 33.68 14.64
N LEU A 6 -9.59 34.22 14.87
CA LEU A 6 -8.34 33.69 14.30
C LEU A 6 -7.84 32.42 15.01
N THR A 7 -8.11 32.29 16.31
CA THR A 7 -7.81 31.07 17.08
C THR A 7 -8.71 29.92 16.68
N SER A 8 -10.00 30.19 16.48
CA SER A 8 -11.00 29.20 16.07
C SER A 8 -10.68 28.52 14.74
N CYS A 9 -10.21 29.26 13.72
CA CYS A 9 -9.78 28.66 12.44
C CYS A 9 -8.53 27.78 12.57
N ASN A 10 -7.63 28.13 13.49
CA ASN A 10 -6.35 27.44 13.65
C ASN A 10 -6.54 26.11 14.40
N ASP A 11 -7.40 26.09 15.41
CA ASP A 11 -7.71 24.90 16.22
C ASP A 11 -8.54 23.88 15.42
N GLU A 12 -9.51 24.35 14.63
CA GLU A 12 -10.31 23.48 13.76
C GLU A 12 -9.48 22.90 12.60
N PHE A 13 -8.46 23.65 12.15
CA PHE A 13 -7.49 23.20 11.18
C PHE A 13 -6.49 22.19 11.77
N GLU A 14 -5.98 22.42 12.98
CA GLU A 14 -5.14 21.45 13.70
C GLU A 14 -5.88 20.14 13.96
N ALA A 15 -7.15 20.20 14.37
CA ALA A 15 -7.98 19.02 14.58
C ALA A 15 -8.19 18.23 13.27
N LYS A 16 -8.48 18.92 12.15
CA LYS A 16 -8.56 18.30 10.81
C LYS A 16 -7.22 17.73 10.36
N LEU A 17 -6.10 18.28 10.86
CA LEU A 17 -4.76 17.80 10.56
C LEU A 17 -4.41 16.55 11.37
N GLN A 18 -4.65 16.56 12.68
CA GLN A 18 -4.43 15.42 13.57
C GLN A 18 -5.27 14.21 13.15
N ALA A 19 -6.53 14.44 12.74
CA ALA A 19 -7.40 13.39 12.20
C ALA A 19 -6.88 12.76 10.89
N LYS A 20 -6.01 13.45 10.15
CA LYS A 20 -5.43 13.01 8.87
C LYS A 20 -3.98 12.53 8.98
N ASP A 21 -3.33 12.81 10.11
CA ASP A 21 -1.94 12.43 10.44
C ASP A 21 -1.67 10.91 10.54
N PRO A 22 -2.62 10.01 10.88
CA PRO A 22 -2.32 8.57 10.88
C PRO A 22 -2.11 7.99 9.47
N ARG A 23 -2.37 8.75 8.39
CA ARG A 23 -2.28 8.28 7.00
C ARG A 23 -0.97 8.63 6.28
N LEU A 24 -0.09 9.41 6.92
CA LEU A 24 1.17 9.87 6.33
C LEU A 24 2.37 9.21 7.03
N PRO A 25 3.36 8.70 6.27
CA PRO A 25 4.61 8.20 6.84
C PRO A 25 5.30 9.23 7.75
N LYS A 26 6.00 8.76 8.79
CA LYS A 26 6.63 9.61 9.83
C LYS A 26 7.59 10.66 9.26
N HIS A 27 8.37 10.31 8.24
CA HIS A 27 9.30 11.22 7.59
C HIS A 27 8.56 12.35 6.84
N LEU A 28 7.46 12.05 6.15
CA LEU A 28 6.61 13.04 5.47
C LEU A 28 5.91 13.96 6.45
N ARG A 29 5.40 13.44 7.58
CA ARG A 29 4.86 14.27 8.67
C ARG A 29 5.90 15.25 9.21
N THR A 30 7.11 14.76 9.44
CA THR A 30 8.23 15.57 9.93
C THR A 30 8.61 16.66 8.92
N TYR A 31 8.64 16.33 7.64
CA TYR A 31 8.95 17.28 6.57
C TYR A 31 7.86 18.35 6.40
N ILE A 32 6.59 17.95 6.37
CA ILE A 32 5.44 18.86 6.33
C ILE A 32 5.45 19.80 7.54
N ARG A 33 5.77 19.29 8.74
CA ARG A 33 5.90 20.10 9.95
C ARG A 33 7.02 21.15 9.83
N ARG A 34 8.18 20.78 9.27
CA ARG A 34 9.29 21.73 9.01
C ARG A 34 8.91 22.82 8.02
N LEU A 35 8.23 22.46 6.92
CA LEU A 35 7.74 23.44 5.94
C LEU A 35 6.74 24.42 6.57
N LYS A 36 5.85 23.93 7.44
CA LYS A 36 4.91 24.76 8.18
C LYS A 36 5.60 25.72 9.14
N GLN A 37 6.59 25.24 9.90
CA GLN A 37 7.38 26.08 10.81
C GLN A 37 8.16 27.19 10.07
N ALA A 38 8.52 26.95 8.81
CA ALA A 38 9.16 27.92 7.93
C ALA A 38 8.16 28.88 7.23
N GLY A 39 6.86 28.83 7.55
CA GLY A 39 5.82 29.64 6.91
C GLY A 39 5.46 29.21 5.47
N LYS A 40 6.03 28.10 4.99
CA LYS A 40 5.82 27.56 3.63
C LYS A 40 4.60 26.64 3.57
N ILE A 41 3.43 27.20 3.89
CA ILE A 41 2.17 26.43 4.00
C ILE A 41 1.76 25.83 2.64
N ASP A 42 1.94 26.56 1.54
CA ASP A 42 1.57 26.08 0.19
C ASP A 42 2.43 24.89 -0.27
N GLU A 43 3.73 24.90 0.04
CA GLU A 43 4.63 23.77 -0.24
C GLU A 43 4.21 22.53 0.58
N ALA A 44 3.85 22.71 1.85
CA ALA A 44 3.37 21.65 2.71
C ALA A 44 2.07 21.02 2.18
N ILE A 45 1.15 21.82 1.64
CA ILE A 45 -0.09 21.36 1.00
C ILE A 45 0.23 20.56 -0.27
N LYS A 46 1.06 21.11 -1.17
CA LYS A 46 1.47 20.43 -2.42
C LYS A 46 2.11 19.07 -2.15
N HIS A 47 3.03 18.97 -1.20
CA HIS A 47 3.67 17.70 -0.85
C HIS A 47 2.66 16.67 -0.32
N ARG A 48 1.69 17.11 0.49
CA ARG A 48 0.64 16.25 1.00
C ARG A 48 -0.30 15.78 -0.12
N GLU A 49 -0.75 16.68 -0.99
CA GLU A 49 -1.63 16.36 -2.12
C GLU A 49 -0.95 15.41 -3.09
N HIS A 50 0.32 15.68 -3.42
CA HIS A 50 1.12 14.81 -4.28
C HIS A 50 1.24 13.40 -3.69
N PHE A 51 1.53 13.27 -2.40
CA PHE A 51 1.61 11.97 -1.74
C PHE A 51 0.25 11.23 -1.74
N VAL A 52 -0.84 11.94 -1.43
CA VAL A 52 -2.19 11.35 -1.44
C VAL A 52 -2.58 10.91 -2.85
N HIS A 53 -2.27 11.71 -3.87
CA HIS A 53 -2.54 11.39 -5.27
C HIS A 53 -1.73 10.19 -5.74
N GLN A 54 -0.43 10.15 -5.46
CA GLN A 54 0.41 8.99 -5.76
C GLN A 54 -0.12 7.72 -5.07
N ARG A 55 -0.49 7.81 -3.79
CA ARG A 55 -1.03 6.67 -3.04
C ARG A 55 -2.35 6.17 -3.62
N ARG A 56 -3.24 7.08 -4.04
CA ARG A 56 -4.49 6.72 -4.74
C ARG A 56 -4.21 6.02 -6.07
N ASN A 57 -3.33 6.60 -6.88
CA ASN A 57 -2.96 6.03 -8.18
C ASN A 57 -2.36 4.62 -8.02
N LYS A 58 -1.42 4.43 -7.07
CA LYS A 58 -0.88 3.09 -6.76
C LYS A 58 -1.94 2.10 -6.31
N HIS A 59 -2.90 2.54 -5.50
CA HIS A 59 -3.98 1.70 -5.03
C HIS A 59 -4.92 1.30 -6.18
N GLU A 60 -5.28 2.23 -7.05
CA GLU A 60 -6.09 1.97 -8.25
C GLU A 60 -5.39 0.95 -9.17
N ILE A 61 -4.10 1.16 -9.45
CA ILE A 61 -3.29 0.20 -10.24
C ILE A 61 -3.26 -1.18 -9.56
N ALA A 62 -3.11 -1.24 -8.24
CA ALA A 62 -3.08 -2.50 -7.51
C ALA A 62 -4.43 -3.24 -7.53
N VAL A 63 -5.55 -2.51 -7.50
CA VAL A 63 -6.89 -3.08 -7.66
C VAL A 63 -7.07 -3.66 -9.07
N ASP A 64 -6.65 -2.94 -10.10
CA ASP A 64 -6.72 -3.43 -11.48
C ASP A 64 -5.85 -4.68 -11.69
N GLU A 65 -4.63 -4.66 -11.15
CA GLU A 65 -3.72 -5.82 -11.23
C GLU A 65 -4.24 -7.02 -10.44
N LEU A 66 -4.89 -6.79 -9.30
CA LEU A 66 -5.54 -7.83 -8.51
C LEU A 66 -6.66 -8.51 -9.33
N HIS A 67 -7.55 -7.72 -9.95
CA HIS A 67 -8.63 -8.27 -10.77
C HIS A 67 -8.11 -9.06 -11.97
N LYS A 68 -7.07 -8.57 -12.64
CA LYS A 68 -6.42 -9.30 -13.74
C LYS A 68 -5.81 -10.61 -13.27
N THR A 69 -5.04 -10.59 -12.18
CA THR A 69 -4.38 -11.78 -11.65
C THR A 69 -5.40 -12.83 -11.21
N ILE A 70 -6.50 -12.42 -10.55
CA ILE A 70 -7.60 -13.33 -10.20
C ILE A 70 -8.22 -13.97 -11.46
N ALA A 71 -8.46 -13.17 -12.50
CA ALA A 71 -8.99 -13.69 -13.76
C ALA A 71 -8.02 -14.70 -14.41
N GLU A 72 -6.71 -14.43 -14.38
CA GLU A 72 -5.68 -15.34 -14.90
C GLU A 72 -5.62 -16.66 -14.12
N VAL A 73 -5.69 -16.60 -12.79
CA VAL A 73 -5.75 -17.78 -11.91
C VAL A 73 -7.00 -18.63 -12.19
N ILE A 74 -8.17 -18.01 -12.35
CA ILE A 74 -9.41 -18.73 -12.65
C ILE A 74 -9.36 -19.41 -14.02
N CYS A 75 -8.65 -18.82 -14.99
CA CYS A 75 -8.64 -19.29 -16.38
C CYS A 75 -7.47 -20.22 -16.72
N THR A 76 -6.56 -20.50 -15.80
CA THR A 76 -5.38 -21.34 -16.06
C THR A 76 -5.59 -22.77 -15.59
N ASP A 77 -5.19 -23.74 -16.41
CA ASP A 77 -5.11 -25.15 -16.03
C ASP A 77 -3.67 -25.54 -15.61
N ASP A 78 -2.72 -24.62 -15.71
CA ASP A 78 -1.32 -24.83 -15.32
C ASP A 78 -1.14 -24.61 -13.81
N PRO A 79 -0.81 -25.67 -13.04
CA PRO A 79 -0.70 -25.59 -11.58
C PRO A 79 0.44 -24.67 -11.10
N VAL A 80 1.50 -24.49 -11.91
CA VAL A 80 2.58 -23.54 -11.58
C VAL A 80 2.06 -22.12 -11.68
N LYS A 81 1.33 -21.79 -12.75
CA LYS A 81 0.75 -20.46 -12.94
C LYS A 81 -0.34 -20.16 -11.94
N GLU A 82 -1.15 -21.15 -11.60
CA GLU A 82 -2.20 -21.02 -10.59
C GLU A 82 -1.59 -20.65 -9.23
N ALA A 83 -0.62 -21.43 -8.74
CA ALA A 83 0.02 -21.18 -7.47
C ALA A 83 0.85 -19.87 -7.46
N ALA A 84 1.58 -19.57 -8.54
CA ALA A 84 2.27 -18.28 -8.67
C ALA A 84 1.31 -17.08 -8.66
N GLY A 85 0.19 -17.21 -9.37
CA GLY A 85 -0.89 -16.22 -9.38
C GLY A 85 -1.54 -16.05 -8.02
N ASN A 86 -1.81 -17.14 -7.30
CA ASN A 86 -2.34 -17.11 -5.93
C ASN A 86 -1.40 -16.37 -4.97
N ILE A 87 -0.09 -16.60 -5.04
CA ILE A 87 0.87 -15.82 -4.24
C ILE A 87 0.81 -14.34 -4.61
N LYS A 88 0.81 -14.00 -5.90
CA LYS A 88 0.70 -12.61 -6.36
C LYS A 88 -0.59 -11.95 -5.85
N VAL A 89 -1.72 -12.66 -5.87
CA VAL A 89 -3.00 -12.23 -5.28
C VAL A 89 -2.83 -11.94 -3.79
N THR A 90 -2.21 -12.82 -3.01
CA THR A 90 -1.95 -12.60 -1.57
C THR A 90 -1.15 -11.31 -1.32
N TRP A 91 -0.14 -11.02 -2.15
CA TRP A 91 0.60 -9.75 -2.04
C TRP A 91 -0.27 -8.54 -2.40
N LEU A 92 -1.06 -8.61 -3.48
CA LEU A 92 -1.93 -7.52 -3.90
C LEU A 92 -3.07 -7.25 -2.90
N LEU A 93 -3.61 -8.29 -2.26
CA LEU A 93 -4.58 -8.17 -1.16
C LEU A 93 -4.03 -7.39 0.04
N ASN A 94 -2.72 -7.50 0.31
CA ASN A 94 -2.06 -6.67 1.31
C ASN A 94 -1.94 -5.20 0.87
N VAL A 95 -1.71 -4.94 -0.43
CA VAL A 95 -1.67 -3.56 -0.97
C VAL A 95 -3.03 -2.87 -0.89
N VAL A 96 -4.11 -3.59 -1.20
CA VAL A 96 -5.46 -3.04 -1.16
C VAL A 96 -6.07 -3.00 0.25
N GLY A 97 -5.36 -3.54 1.25
CA GLY A 97 -5.74 -3.47 2.66
C GLY A 97 -6.75 -4.53 3.09
N VAL A 98 -6.85 -5.64 2.38
CA VAL A 98 -7.63 -6.82 2.79
C VAL A 98 -6.83 -7.67 3.78
N ILE A 99 -5.53 -7.86 3.52
CA ILE A 99 -4.60 -8.48 4.46
C ILE A 99 -3.88 -7.38 5.22
N GLU A 100 -4.03 -7.34 6.53
CA GLU A 100 -3.61 -6.18 7.32
C GLU A 100 -2.16 -6.31 7.80
N THR A 101 -1.64 -7.54 7.94
CA THR A 101 -0.34 -7.78 8.56
C THR A 101 0.64 -8.57 7.68
N PRO A 102 1.96 -8.29 7.78
CA PRO A 102 2.99 -9.12 7.16
C PRO A 102 2.94 -10.60 7.59
N GLU A 103 2.53 -10.87 8.83
CA GLU A 103 2.40 -12.20 9.42
C GLU A 103 1.25 -12.97 8.77
N GLU A 104 0.08 -12.35 8.63
CA GLU A 104 -1.07 -12.94 7.93
C GLU A 104 -0.74 -13.22 6.46
N ARG A 105 -0.08 -12.27 5.77
CA ARG A 105 0.41 -12.48 4.40
C ARG A 105 1.35 -13.68 4.32
N LYS A 106 2.28 -13.80 5.27
CA LYS A 106 3.24 -14.92 5.32
C LYS A 106 2.52 -16.25 5.55
N ALA A 107 1.54 -16.29 6.46
CA ALA A 107 0.76 -17.49 6.74
C ALA A 107 0.02 -17.98 5.50
N GLN A 108 -0.65 -17.09 4.76
CA GLN A 108 -1.35 -17.44 3.53
C GLN A 108 -0.40 -17.92 2.42
N ILE A 109 0.77 -17.30 2.28
CA ILE A 109 1.78 -17.77 1.31
C ILE A 109 2.26 -19.18 1.68
N LEU A 110 2.50 -19.45 2.97
CA LEU A 110 2.90 -20.78 3.43
C LEU A 110 1.82 -21.83 3.18
N GLU A 111 0.55 -21.50 3.39
CA GLU A 111 -0.58 -22.39 3.09
C GLU A 111 -0.65 -22.74 1.59
N ILE A 112 -0.36 -21.78 0.70
CA ILE A 112 -0.24 -22.05 -0.74
C ILE A 112 0.91 -23.02 -1.01
N TYR A 113 2.09 -22.79 -0.40
CA TYR A 113 3.22 -23.71 -0.54
C TYR A 113 2.90 -25.12 -0.06
N GLU A 114 2.31 -25.27 1.13
CA GLU A 114 1.98 -26.56 1.74
C GLU A 114 0.92 -27.35 0.96
N SER A 115 -0.01 -26.65 0.29
CA SER A 115 -1.03 -27.26 -0.56
C SER A 115 -0.57 -27.54 -2.00
N THR A 116 0.57 -26.97 -2.41
CA THR A 116 1.13 -27.12 -3.75
C THR A 116 1.97 -28.40 -3.87
N PRO A 117 1.87 -29.20 -4.96
CA PRO A 117 2.72 -30.37 -5.15
C PRO A 117 4.22 -30.03 -5.18
N GLU A 118 5.06 -30.90 -4.63
CA GLU A 118 6.51 -30.66 -4.42
C GLU A 118 7.27 -30.26 -5.71
N HIS A 119 6.95 -30.90 -6.84
CA HIS A 119 7.56 -30.57 -8.14
C HIS A 119 7.19 -29.16 -8.65
N VAL A 120 6.03 -28.64 -8.23
CA VAL A 120 5.58 -27.28 -8.55
C VAL A 120 6.24 -26.29 -7.57
N GLN A 121 6.41 -26.66 -6.30
CA GLN A 121 7.07 -25.82 -5.28
C GLN A 121 8.49 -25.39 -5.71
N VAL A 122 9.28 -26.32 -6.26
CA VAL A 122 10.64 -26.02 -6.76
C VAL A 122 10.62 -24.90 -7.80
N VAL A 123 9.69 -24.96 -8.75
CA VAL A 123 9.55 -23.92 -9.78
C VAL A 123 9.03 -22.61 -9.17
N LEU A 124 8.14 -22.69 -8.20
CA LEU A 124 7.62 -21.52 -7.47
C LEU A 124 8.72 -20.76 -6.73
N GLU A 125 9.65 -21.45 -6.08
CA GLU A 125 10.80 -20.82 -5.41
C GLU A 125 11.64 -19.99 -6.38
N GLU A 126 11.82 -20.46 -7.62
CA GLU A 126 12.52 -19.73 -8.67
C GLU A 126 11.73 -18.50 -9.16
N LEU A 127 10.39 -18.57 -9.17
CA LEU A 127 9.51 -17.47 -9.58
C LEU A 127 9.29 -16.41 -8.50
N MET A 128 9.47 -16.74 -7.22
CA MET A 128 9.20 -15.84 -6.10
C MET A 128 9.89 -14.47 -6.20
N PRO A 129 11.18 -14.36 -6.57
CA PRO A 129 11.83 -13.07 -6.77
C PRO A 129 11.15 -12.22 -7.84
N LEU A 130 10.66 -12.84 -8.92
CA LEU A 130 9.98 -12.15 -10.02
C LEU A 130 8.62 -11.60 -9.55
N ILE A 131 7.82 -12.44 -8.89
CA ILE A 131 6.53 -12.04 -8.31
C ILE A 131 6.71 -10.87 -7.34
N ARG A 132 7.73 -10.93 -6.48
CA ARG A 132 8.04 -9.86 -5.54
C ARG A 132 8.40 -8.57 -6.25
N ASN A 133 9.19 -8.64 -7.32
CA ASN A 133 9.61 -7.48 -8.10
C ASN A 133 8.43 -6.82 -8.82
N GLU A 134 7.47 -7.60 -9.32
CA GLU A 134 6.25 -7.08 -9.94
C GLU A 134 5.37 -6.31 -8.96
N VAL A 135 5.19 -6.83 -7.74
CA VAL A 135 4.28 -6.22 -6.76
C VAL A 135 4.97 -5.11 -5.94
N SER A 136 6.29 -5.16 -5.77
CA SER A 136 7.07 -4.20 -4.96
C SER A 136 6.78 -2.71 -5.22
N PRO A 137 6.64 -2.23 -6.48
CA PRO A 137 6.31 -0.83 -6.75
C PRO A 137 4.95 -0.37 -6.20
N LEU A 138 4.02 -1.31 -6.04
CA LEU A 138 2.66 -1.10 -5.55
C LEU A 138 2.58 -1.20 -4.02
N MET A 139 3.52 -1.91 -3.41
CA MET A 139 3.56 -2.10 -1.96
C MET A 139 3.65 -0.77 -1.21
N PRO A 140 2.97 -0.64 -0.07
CA PRO A 140 3.22 0.47 0.84
C PRO A 140 4.68 0.38 1.31
N THR A 141 5.44 1.46 1.10
CA THR A 141 6.79 1.59 1.67
C THR A 141 6.69 1.38 3.18
N ALA A 142 7.43 0.40 3.70
CA ALA A 142 7.47 0.11 5.14
C ALA A 142 7.72 1.41 5.92
N ALA A 143 6.84 1.67 6.88
CA ALA A 143 6.79 2.91 7.65
C ALA A 143 7.92 3.01 8.69
#